data_AF-A0ABD5C9A9-F1
#
_entry.id   AF-A0ABD5C9A9-F1
#
_cell.length_a   1.000
_cell.length_b   1.000
_cell.length_c   1.000
_cell.angle_alpha   90.00
_cell.angle_beta   90.00
_cell.angle_gamma   90.00
#
_symmetry.space_group_name_H-M   'P 1'
#
loop_
_entity.id
_entity.type
_entity.pdbx_description
1 polymer ?
#
loop_
_entity_poly.entity_id
_entity_poly.type
_entity_poly.pdbx_seq_one_letter_code
_entity_poly.pdbx_strand_id
1 'polypeptide(L)'
;MQTTLLRYTDLPITDRAAFELVCARHGFAPAHFDVSVHADPADPAQGRLVTVRRGGWAQSYYDRQGQWVRQFEADLTCRFFR
;
A
#
# COMPACT_ATOMS: atom_id res chain seq x y z
N MET A 1 6.51 5.35 -18.42
CA MET A 1 6.07 4.72 -17.15
C MET A 1 5.50 5.84 -16.30
N GLN A 2 4.17 6.00 -16.24
CA GLN A 2 3.55 7.08 -15.45
C GLN A 2 3.23 6.57 -14.05
N THR A 3 3.97 7.06 -13.06
CA THR A 3 3.74 6.79 -11.65
C THR A 3 2.62 7.69 -11.15
N THR A 4 1.46 7.12 -10.81
CA THR A 4 0.41 7.91 -10.17
C THR A 4 0.59 7.81 -8.65
N LEU A 5 1.08 8.91 -8.07
CA LEU A 5 1.09 9.10 -6.62
C LEU A 5 -0.35 9.28 -6.14
N LEU A 6 -0.94 8.18 -5.66
CA LEU A 6 -2.30 8.14 -5.15
C LEU A 6 -2.27 8.11 -3.63
N ARG A 7 -2.90 9.10 -3.00
CA ARG A 7 -3.09 9.05 -1.55
C ARG A 7 -3.85 7.78 -1.17
N TYR A 8 -3.63 7.28 0.04
CA TYR A 8 -4.41 6.14 0.57
C TYR A 8 -5.94 6.40 0.55
N THR A 9 -6.36 7.67 0.46
CA THR A 9 -7.77 8.07 0.30
C THR A 9 -8.36 7.79 -1.09
N ASP A 10 -7.51 7.65 -2.11
CA ASP A 10 -7.90 7.35 -3.49
C ASP A 10 -8.03 5.82 -3.73
N LEU A 11 -7.57 5.02 -2.76
CA LEU A 11 -7.75 3.59 -2.79
C LEU A 11 -9.24 3.22 -2.71
N PRO A 12 -9.63 2.06 -3.26
CA PRO A 12 -10.96 1.50 -3.03
C PRO A 12 -11.27 1.49 -1.53
N ILE A 13 -12.54 1.74 -1.17
CA ILE A 13 -12.97 1.85 0.23
C ILE A 13 -12.54 0.64 1.06
N THR A 14 -12.60 -0.57 0.48
CA THR A 14 -12.17 -1.81 1.13
C THR A 14 -10.69 -1.79 1.48
N ASP A 15 -9.82 -1.47 0.52
CA ASP A 15 -8.37 -1.37 0.70
C ASP A 15 -8.00 -0.27 1.69
N ARG A 16 -8.64 0.89 1.55
CA ARG A 16 -8.43 2.02 2.45
C ARG A 16 -8.75 1.66 3.89
N ALA A 17 -9.93 1.08 4.15
CA ALA A 17 -10.36 0.72 5.49
C ALA A 17 -9.42 -0.34 6.11
N ALA A 18 -8.99 -1.33 5.33
CA ALA A 18 -8.04 -2.33 5.79
C ALA A 18 -6.67 -1.70 6.11
N PHE A 19 -6.18 -0.80 5.26
CA PHE A 19 -4.92 -0.08 5.48
C PHE A 19 -4.98 0.81 6.74
N GLU A 20 -6.06 1.58 6.92
CA GLU A 20 -6.28 2.41 8.10
C GLU A 20 -6.32 1.55 9.38
N LEU A 21 -6.99 0.41 9.34
CA LEU A 21 -7.07 -0.54 10.46
C LEU A 21 -5.70 -1.11 10.84
N VAL A 22 -4.92 -1.56 9.86
CA VAL A 22 -3.56 -2.08 10.07
C VAL A 22 -2.67 -1.00 10.68
N CYS A 23 -2.69 0.22 10.12
CA CYS A 23 -1.95 1.35 10.68
C CYS A 23 -2.32 1.58 12.15
N ALA A 24 -3.61 1.64 12.47
CA ALA A 24 -4.10 1.83 13.84
C ALA A 24 -3.68 0.70 14.78
N ARG A 25 -3.72 -0.56 14.35
CA ARG A 25 -3.28 -1.74 15.14
C ARG A 25 -1.83 -1.67 15.55
N HIS A 26 -0.97 -1.14 14.67
CA HIS A 26 0.46 -1.00 14.93
C HIS A 26 0.84 0.36 15.55
N GLY A 27 -0.13 1.23 15.82
CA GLY A 27 0.10 2.55 16.41
C GLY A 27 0.65 3.59 15.43
N PHE A 28 0.48 3.38 14.12
CA PHE A 28 0.86 4.33 13.09
C PHE A 28 -0.34 5.11 12.56
N ALA A 29 -0.12 6.38 12.21
CA ALA A 29 -1.08 7.15 11.45
C ALA A 29 -0.95 6.82 9.96
N PRO A 30 -2.06 6.59 9.22
CA PRO A 30 -2.04 6.40 7.76
C PRO A 30 -1.30 7.53 7.03
N ALA A 31 -1.38 8.76 7.55
CA ALA A 31 -0.70 9.94 7.02
C ALA A 31 0.84 9.89 7.09
N HIS A 32 1.43 8.96 7.85
CA HIS A 32 2.88 8.74 7.87
C HIS A 32 3.38 7.93 6.66
N PHE A 33 2.47 7.36 5.89
CA PHE A 33 2.77 6.56 4.73
C PHE A 33 2.36 7.30 3.47
N ASP A 34 3.25 7.30 2.50
CA ASP A 34 2.95 7.70 1.14
C ASP A 34 2.66 6.44 0.34
N VAL A 35 1.49 6.40 -0.29
CA VAL A 35 1.06 5.27 -1.13
C VAL A 35 1.12 5.72 -2.58
N SER A 36 1.54 4.85 -3.46
CA SER A 36 1.56 5.09 -4.91
C SER A 36 1.03 3.85 -5.59
N VAL A 37 0.14 4.02 -6.57
CA VAL A 37 -0.44 2.88 -7.28
C VAL A 37 -0.07 3.00 -8.74
N HIS A 38 0.53 1.92 -9.24
CA HIS A 38 0.90 1.76 -10.63
C HIS A 38 0.04 0.65 -11.21
N ALA A 39 -0.93 1.01 -12.02
CA ALA A 39 -1.60 0.05 -12.88
C ALA A 39 -0.90 0.10 -14.23
N ASP A 40 -0.33 -1.01 -14.68
CA ASP A 40 0.13 -1.09 -16.06
C ASP A 40 -1.08 -1.34 -16.97
N PRO A 41 -1.39 -0.41 -17.89
CA PRO A 41 -2.55 -0.56 -18.76
C PRO A 41 -2.33 -1.59 -19.88
N ALA A 42 -1.09 -2.02 -20.13
CA ALA A 42 -0.77 -3.01 -21.15
C ALA A 42 -0.86 -4.45 -20.62
N ASP A 43 -0.73 -4.67 -19.31
CA ASP A 43 -0.93 -5.98 -18.68
C ASP A 43 -1.97 -5.92 -17.53
N PRO A 44 -3.28 -6.02 -17.85
CA PRO A 44 -4.33 -6.06 -16.84
C PRO A 44 -4.32 -7.35 -15.99
N ALA A 45 -3.54 -8.37 -16.38
CA ALA A 45 -3.42 -9.63 -15.65
C ALA A 45 -2.38 -9.56 -14.52
N GLN A 46 -1.40 -8.66 -14.59
CA GLN A 46 -0.39 -8.47 -13.54
C GLN A 46 -0.95 -7.85 -12.25
N GLY A 47 -2.10 -7.16 -12.33
CA GLY A 47 -2.72 -6.48 -11.19
C GLY A 47 -2.09 -5.10 -10.93
N ARG A 48 -2.60 -4.38 -9.93
CA ARG A 48 -2.10 -3.04 -9.58
C ARG A 48 -0.86 -3.20 -8.71
N LEU A 49 0.24 -2.48 -8.97
CA LEU A 49 1.39 -2.45 -8.08
C LEU A 49 1.23 -1.29 -7.09
N VAL A 50 1.15 -1.60 -5.80
CA VAL A 50 1.03 -0.63 -4.72
C VAL A 50 2.37 -0.48 -4.02
N THR A 51 2.96 0.71 -4.09
CA THR A 51 4.18 1.06 -3.39
C THR A 51 3.85 1.88 -2.15
N VAL A 52 4.29 1.42 -0.99
CA VAL A 52 4.14 2.10 0.30
C VAL A 52 5.50 2.61 0.75
N ARG A 53 5.57 3.89 1.12
CA ARG A 53 6.81 4.56 1.51
C ARG A 53 6.66 5.21 2.88
N ARG A 54 7.70 5.13 3.70
CA ARG A 54 7.76 5.82 5.00
C ARG A 54 9.21 6.04 5.42
N GLY A 55 9.58 7.29 5.71
CA GLY A 55 10.85 7.63 6.36
C GLY A 55 12.13 7.13 5.65
N GLY A 56 12.10 6.98 4.33
CA GLY A 56 13.22 6.45 3.54
C GLY A 56 13.07 4.98 3.11
N TRP A 57 12.14 4.24 3.72
CA TRP A 57 11.76 2.91 3.28
C TRP A 57 10.70 2.98 2.19
N ALA A 58 10.81 2.12 1.19
CA ALA A 58 9.82 1.95 0.13
C ALA A 58 9.67 0.46 -0.17
N GLN A 59 8.44 -0.05 -0.13
CA GLN A 59 8.14 -1.43 -0.44
C GLN A 59 6.99 -1.50 -1.44
N SER A 60 7.09 -2.40 -2.42
CA SER A 60 6.11 -2.53 -3.49
C SER A 60 5.44 -3.90 -3.45
N TYR A 61 4.13 -3.91 -3.57
CA TYR A 61 3.29 -5.10 -3.47
C TYR A 61 2.37 -5.19 -4.69
N TYR A 62 2.18 -6.38 -5.22
CA TYR A 62 1.15 -6.60 -6.21
C TYR A 62 -0.21 -6.72 -5.51
N ASP A 63 -1.10 -5.79 -5.81
CA ASP A 63 -2.50 -5.84 -5.46
C ASP A 63 -3.27 -6.73 -6.46
N ARG A 64 -3.66 -7.89 -5.93
CA ARG A 64 -4.65 -8.78 -6.53
C ARG A 64 -5.79 -8.93 -5.53
N GLN A 65 -6.82 -8.08 -5.65
CA GLN A 65 -8.02 -8.10 -4.81
C GLN A 65 -7.76 -7.80 -3.32
N GLY A 66 -6.92 -6.81 -3.01
CA GLY A 66 -6.65 -6.35 -1.65
C GLY A 66 -5.61 -7.18 -0.87
N GLN A 67 -4.90 -8.08 -1.57
CA GLN A 67 -3.86 -8.91 -0.95
C GLN A 67 -2.63 -8.11 -0.47
N TRP A 68 -2.37 -6.94 -1.05
CA TRP A 68 -1.22 -6.12 -0.69
C TRP A 68 -1.28 -5.64 0.77
N VAL A 69 -2.47 -5.33 1.31
CA VAL A 69 -2.62 -4.87 2.70
C VAL A 69 -2.18 -5.95 3.69
N ARG A 70 -2.44 -7.23 3.39
CA ARG A 70 -2.00 -8.35 4.23
C ARG A 70 -0.48 -8.50 4.24
N GLN A 71 0.17 -8.30 3.08
CA GLN A 71 1.62 -8.32 2.98
C GLN A 71 2.24 -7.13 3.73
N PHE A 72 1.62 -5.95 3.60
CA PHE A 72 2.01 -4.77 4.35
C PHE A 72 1.89 -4.94 5.87
N GLU A 73 0.80 -5.54 6.36
CA GLU A 73 0.62 -5.88 7.80
C GLU A 73 1.72 -6.83 8.28
N ALA A 74 2.08 -7.84 7.47
CA ALA A 74 3.18 -8.75 7.79
C ALA A 74 4.53 -8.01 7.88
N ASP A 75 4.83 -7.10 6.95
CA ASP A 75 6.06 -6.30 6.97
C ASP A 75 6.11 -5.34 8.17
N LEU A 76 4.97 -4.74 8.54
CA LEU A 76 4.87 -3.93 9.77
C LEU A 76 5.14 -4.77 11.02
N THR A 77 4.58 -5.97 11.09
CA THR A 77 4.81 -6.92 12.19
C THR A 77 6.28 -7.32 12.28
N CYS A 78 6.95 -7.54 11.14
CA CYS A 78 8.37 -7.85 11.04
C CYS A 78 9.31 -6.65 11.30
N ARG A 79 8.77 -5.46 11.64
CA ARG A 79 9.51 -4.20 11.86
C ARG A 79 10.30 -3.70 10.65
N PHE A 80 9.82 -3.95 9.43
CA PHE A 80 10.47 -3.46 8.21
C PHE A 80 10.46 -1.93 8.10
N PHE A 81 9.39 -1.29 8.60
CA PHE A 81 9.23 0.17 8.60
C PHE A 81 9.65 0.81 9.93
N ARG A 82 10.83 0.46 10.44
CA ARG A 82 11.32 0.99 11.73
C ARG A 82 12.05 2.32 11.59
#